data_AF-F6BJ85-F1
#
_entry.id   AF-F6BJ85-F1
#
_cell.length_a   1.000
_cell.length_b   1.000
_cell.length_c   1.000
_cell.angle_alpha   90.00
_cell.angle_beta   90.00
_cell.angle_gamma   90.00
#
_symmetry.space_group_name_H-M   'P 1'
#
loop_
_entity.id
_entity.type
_entity.pdbx_description
1 polymer ?
#
loop_
_entity_poly.entity_id
_entity_poly.type
_entity_poly.pdbx_seq_one_letter_code
_entity_poly.pdbx_strand_id
1 'polypeptide(L)'
;MLNDMMKETVAESLKYVPRLIDGIDDVIRLIDEGMYAEANSLLISVIDGLNWSVQAITLTVSLHGFNLDITKVNESLSALMNGIENSDYQLISDSLNYEIKDILYGYMNHCKKGELN
;
A
#
# COMPACT_ATOMS: atom_id res chain seq x y z
N MET A 1 -23.94 13.03 -5.90
CA MET A 1 -23.93 11.65 -5.36
C MET A 1 -22.67 10.90 -5.77
N LEU A 2 -22.49 10.46 -7.03
CA LEU A 2 -21.29 9.68 -7.43
C LEU A 2 -19.97 10.45 -7.21
N ASN A 3 -19.92 11.72 -7.64
CA ASN A 3 -18.75 12.58 -7.40
C ASN A 3 -18.49 12.86 -5.91
N ASP A 4 -19.53 12.82 -5.07
CA ASP A 4 -19.37 13.06 -3.62
C ASP A 4 -18.77 11.83 -2.95
N MET A 5 -19.24 10.62 -3.31
CA MET A 5 -18.65 9.36 -2.86
C MET A 5 -17.18 9.24 -3.28
N MET A 6 -16.84 9.61 -4.53
CA MET A 6 -15.45 9.57 -4.99
C MET A 6 -14.56 10.55 -4.22
N LYS A 7 -15.06 11.76 -3.90
CA LYS A 7 -14.33 12.72 -3.07
C LYS A 7 -14.12 12.21 -1.64
N GLU A 8 -15.14 11.60 -1.05
CA GLU A 8 -15.05 10.96 0.27
C GLU A 8 -14.02 9.83 0.27
N THR A 9 -14.02 8.98 -0.77
CA THR A 9 -13.03 7.90 -0.93
C THR A 9 -11.60 8.45 -1.03
N VAL A 10 -11.37 9.52 -1.80
CA VAL A 10 -10.05 10.19 -1.85
C VAL A 10 -9.66 10.76 -0.48
N ALA A 11 -10.58 11.42 0.20
CA ALA A 11 -10.29 11.99 1.52
C ALA A 11 -9.96 10.90 2.55
N GLU A 12 -10.63 9.75 2.48
CA GLU A 12 -10.36 8.63 3.37
C GLU A 12 -9.06 7.90 2.99
N SER A 13 -8.76 7.72 1.70
CA SER A 13 -7.50 7.10 1.27
C SER A 13 -6.30 7.93 1.71
N LEU A 14 -6.36 9.25 1.64
CA LEU A 14 -5.29 10.15 2.11
C LEU A 14 -5.07 10.09 3.62
N LYS A 15 -6.07 9.69 4.41
CA LYS A 15 -5.94 9.42 5.86
C LYS A 15 -5.51 7.99 6.16
N TYR A 16 -5.92 7.04 5.34
CA TYR A 16 -5.69 5.62 5.55
C TYR A 16 -4.29 5.19 5.10
N VAL A 17 -3.83 5.63 3.93
CA VAL A 17 -2.52 5.23 3.37
C VAL A 17 -1.35 5.50 4.34
N PRO A 18 -1.27 6.63 5.07
CA PRO A 18 -0.25 6.80 6.10
C PRO A 18 -0.27 5.72 7.18
N ARG A 19 -1.45 5.34 7.68
CA ARG A 19 -1.60 4.28 8.69
C ARG A 19 -1.23 2.90 8.13
N LEU A 20 -1.49 2.68 6.84
CA LEU A 20 -1.06 1.45 6.16
C LEU A 20 0.46 1.38 6.06
N ILE A 21 1.13 2.50 5.76
CA ILE A 21 2.59 2.59 5.76
C ILE A 21 3.15 2.29 7.16
N ASP A 22 2.55 2.86 8.22
CA ASP A 22 2.96 2.55 9.60
C ASP A 22 2.79 1.04 9.92
N GLY A 23 1.70 0.43 9.46
CA GLY A 23 1.48 -1.02 9.60
C GLY A 23 2.50 -1.87 8.83
N ILE A 24 2.95 -1.40 7.66
CA ILE A 24 4.04 -2.03 6.91
C ILE A 24 5.36 -1.94 7.70
N ASP A 25 5.65 -0.77 8.28
CA ASP A 25 6.86 -0.58 9.10
C ASP A 25 6.85 -1.49 10.34
N ASP A 26 5.68 -1.73 10.95
CA ASP A 26 5.54 -2.69 12.04
C ASP A 26 5.76 -4.14 11.59
N VAL A 27 5.29 -4.55 10.40
CA VAL A 27 5.59 -5.89 9.86
C VAL A 27 7.10 -6.07 9.67
N ILE A 28 7.75 -5.09 9.05
CA ILE A 28 9.21 -5.10 8.82
C ILE A 28 9.95 -5.21 10.15
N ARG A 29 9.56 -4.40 11.15
CA ARG A 29 10.16 -4.44 12.49
C ARG A 29 10.01 -5.82 13.14
N LEU A 30 8.83 -6.43 13.07
CA LEU A 30 8.60 -7.77 13.63
C LEU A 30 9.43 -8.84 12.91
N ILE A 31 9.63 -8.71 11.60
CA ILE A 31 10.54 -9.57 10.83
C ILE A 31 11.99 -9.41 11.34
N ASP A 32 12.47 -8.18 11.48
CA ASP A 32 13.83 -7.89 11.95
C ASP A 32 14.07 -8.39 13.39
N GLU A 33 13.03 -8.36 14.22
CA GLU A 33 13.03 -8.90 15.59
C GLU A 33 12.91 -10.44 15.64
N GLY A 34 12.69 -11.11 14.50
CA GLY A 34 12.47 -12.56 14.39
C GLY A 34 11.09 -13.03 14.90
N MET A 35 10.17 -12.10 15.11
CA MET A 35 8.80 -12.33 15.57
C MET A 35 7.87 -12.69 14.40
N TYR A 36 8.18 -13.78 13.71
CA TYR A 36 7.55 -14.12 12.44
C TYR A 36 6.06 -14.46 12.54
N ALA A 37 5.61 -15.05 13.65
CA ALA A 37 4.19 -15.37 13.83
C ALA A 37 3.34 -14.10 13.92
N GLU A 38 3.81 -13.13 14.71
CA GLU A 38 3.22 -11.81 14.85
C GLU A 38 3.30 -11.02 13.54
N ALA A 39 4.44 -11.06 12.86
CA ALA A 39 4.62 -10.46 11.54
C ALA A 39 3.59 -11.00 10.54
N ASN A 40 3.43 -12.32 10.47
CA ASN A 40 2.45 -12.96 9.58
C ASN A 40 1.01 -12.58 9.94
N SER A 41 0.68 -12.50 11.23
CA SER A 41 -0.64 -12.06 11.68
C SER A 41 -0.94 -10.61 11.26
N LEU A 42 0.04 -9.71 11.37
CA LEU A 42 -0.11 -8.32 10.96
C LEU A 42 -0.12 -8.16 9.44
N LEU A 43 0.69 -8.96 8.73
CA LEU A 43 0.80 -8.95 7.28
C LEU A 43 -0.56 -9.19 6.60
N ILE A 44 -1.43 -10.04 7.16
CA ILE A 44 -2.79 -10.25 6.65
C ILE A 44 -3.56 -8.92 6.62
N SER A 45 -3.49 -8.14 7.71
CA SER A 45 -4.16 -6.83 7.79
C SER A 45 -3.56 -5.81 6.83
N VAL A 46 -2.23 -5.87 6.62
CA VAL A 46 -1.53 -5.04 5.63
C VAL A 46 -1.99 -5.38 4.20
N ILE A 47 -2.13 -6.67 3.86
CA ILE A 47 -2.60 -7.10 2.53
C ILE A 47 -4.03 -6.62 2.28
N ASP A 48 -4.91 -6.71 3.27
CA ASP A 48 -6.27 -6.18 3.17
C ASP A 48 -6.28 -4.66 2.94
N GLY A 49 -5.45 -3.93 3.70
CA GLY A 49 -5.29 -2.49 3.55
C GLY A 49 -4.71 -2.08 2.19
N LEU A 50 -3.78 -2.86 1.65
CA LEU A 50 -3.21 -2.67 0.31
C LEU A 50 -4.29 -2.87 -0.76
N ASN A 51 -5.06 -3.95 -0.67
CA ASN A 51 -6.15 -4.21 -1.60
C ASN A 51 -7.17 -3.06 -1.61
N TRP A 52 -7.59 -2.59 -0.44
CA TRP A 52 -8.50 -1.44 -0.35
C TRP A 52 -7.87 -0.17 -0.94
N SER A 53 -6.60 0.10 -0.63
CA SER A 53 -5.91 1.31 -1.11
C SER A 53 -5.74 1.32 -2.63
N VAL A 54 -5.36 0.19 -3.23
CA VAL A 54 -5.25 0.05 -4.69
C VAL A 54 -6.60 0.28 -5.37
N GLN A 55 -7.68 -0.29 -4.82
CA GLN A 55 -9.03 -0.08 -5.34
C GLN A 55 -9.46 1.38 -5.23
N ALA A 56 -9.27 2.00 -4.05
CA ALA A 56 -9.62 3.40 -3.82
C ALA A 56 -8.91 4.31 -4.82
N ILE A 57 -7.58 4.20 -4.94
CA ILE A 57 -6.75 4.98 -5.87
C ILE A 57 -7.21 4.78 -7.32
N THR A 58 -7.44 3.53 -7.73
CA THR A 58 -7.81 3.22 -9.13
C THR A 58 -9.18 3.78 -9.47
N LEU A 59 -10.17 3.59 -8.59
CA LEU A 59 -11.56 4.01 -8.83
C LEU A 59 -11.73 5.53 -8.76
N THR A 60 -10.83 6.24 -8.07
CA THR A 60 -10.88 7.71 -7.95
C THR A 60 -9.91 8.46 -8.84
N VAL A 61 -9.22 7.78 -9.76
CA VAL A 61 -8.17 8.37 -10.62
C VAL A 61 -8.62 9.63 -11.36
N SER A 62 -9.90 9.74 -11.74
CA SER A 62 -10.44 10.93 -12.41
C SER A 62 -10.44 12.19 -11.55
N LEU A 63 -10.33 12.09 -10.22
CA LEU A 63 -10.30 13.22 -9.30
C LEU A 63 -8.89 13.69 -8.94
N HIS A 64 -7.92 12.78 -8.88
CA HIS A 64 -6.56 13.11 -8.45
C HIS A 64 -5.53 12.98 -9.58
N GLY A 65 -5.83 12.29 -10.68
CA GLY A 65 -4.94 12.14 -11.84
C GLY A 65 -3.70 11.27 -11.60
N PHE A 66 -3.60 10.59 -10.45
CA PHE A 66 -2.52 9.65 -10.17
C PHE A 66 -2.87 8.29 -10.76
N ASN A 67 -2.20 7.93 -11.86
CA ASN A 67 -2.37 6.63 -12.48
C ASN A 67 -1.35 5.64 -11.90
N LEU A 68 -1.83 4.53 -11.35
CA LEU A 68 -0.95 3.46 -10.89
C LEU A 68 -0.29 2.79 -12.10
N ASP A 69 1.03 2.60 -12.03
CA ASP A 69 1.71 1.70 -12.94
C ASP A 69 1.35 0.26 -12.56
N ILE A 70 0.35 -0.30 -13.25
CA ILE A 70 -0.17 -1.63 -12.99
C ILE A 70 0.90 -2.71 -13.19
N THR A 71 1.86 -2.49 -14.09
CA THR A 71 2.97 -3.43 -14.27
C THR A 71 3.82 -3.46 -13.00
N LYS A 72 4.22 -2.29 -12.50
CA LYS A 72 5.01 -2.19 -11.27
C LYS A 72 4.25 -2.74 -10.05
N VAL A 73 2.96 -2.44 -9.92
CA VAL A 73 2.11 -2.99 -8.86
C VAL A 73 2.09 -4.53 -8.90
N ASN A 74 1.90 -5.11 -10.08
CA ASN A 74 1.85 -6.57 -10.22
C ASN A 74 3.20 -7.23 -9.95
N GLU A 75 4.30 -6.62 -10.39
CA GLU A 75 5.66 -7.08 -10.10
C GLU A 75 5.90 -7.13 -8.59
N SER A 76 5.52 -6.07 -7.87
CA SER A 76 5.69 -6.00 -6.41
C SER A 76 4.82 -6.97 -5.64
N LEU A 77 3.57 -7.15 -6.05
CA LEU A 77 2.70 -8.16 -5.45
C LEU A 77 3.19 -9.58 -5.73
N SER A 78 3.77 -9.83 -6.91
CA SER A 78 4.34 -11.13 -7.26
C SER A 78 5.58 -11.45 -6.42
N ALA A 79 6.45 -10.45 -6.20
CA ALA A 79 7.61 -10.59 -5.32
C ALA A 79 7.19 -10.86 -3.87
N LEU A 80 6.23 -10.10 -3.34
CA LEU A 80 5.67 -10.31 -2.00
C LEU A 80 5.07 -11.72 -1.85
N MET A 81 4.28 -12.16 -2.82
CA MET A 81 3.65 -13.49 -2.80
C MET A 81 4.68 -14.62 -2.83
N ASN A 82 5.72 -14.49 -3.65
CA ASN A 82 6.84 -15.44 -3.66
C ASN A 82 7.55 -15.51 -2.30
N GLY A 83 7.77 -14.35 -1.66
CA GLY A 83 8.32 -14.29 -0.30
C GLY A 83 7.45 -15.02 0.71
N ILE A 84 6.13 -14.83 0.67
CA ILE A 84 5.17 -15.50 1.54
C ILE A 84 5.19 -17.03 1.33
N GLU A 85 5.10 -17.48 0.07
CA GLU A 85 5.06 -18.92 -0.28
C GLU A 85 6.31 -19.67 0.18
N ASN A 86 7.47 -19.00 0.16
CA ASN A 86 8.75 -19.60 0.54
C ASN A 86 9.18 -19.26 1.97
N SER A 87 8.36 -18.53 2.75
CA SER A 87 8.74 -17.98 4.06
C SER A 87 10.07 -17.20 4.02
N ASP A 88 10.34 -16.54 2.90
CA ASP A 88 11.50 -15.67 2.72
C ASP A 88 11.17 -14.29 3.28
N TYR A 89 11.41 -14.13 4.59
CA TYR A 89 11.11 -12.89 5.30
C TYR A 89 11.95 -11.70 4.83
N GLN A 90 13.14 -11.95 4.26
CA GLN A 90 13.93 -10.88 3.66
C GLN A 90 13.24 -10.35 2.41
N LEU A 91 12.77 -11.24 1.53
CA LEU A 91 12.01 -10.85 0.34
C LEU A 91 10.68 -10.16 0.70
N ILE A 92 9.95 -10.66 1.71
CA ILE A 92 8.74 -10.01 2.22
C ILE A 92 9.06 -8.57 2.67
N SER A 93 10.10 -8.42 3.48
CA SER A 93 10.54 -7.11 4.00
C SER A 93 10.92 -6.18 2.85
N ASP A 94 11.72 -6.63 1.89
CA ASP A 94 12.19 -5.82 0.77
C ASP A 94 11.04 -5.38 -0.17
N SER A 95 10.14 -6.31 -0.52
CA SER A 95 8.96 -5.99 -1.35
C SER A 95 8.05 -4.97 -0.68
N LEU A 96 7.82 -5.10 0.62
CA LEU A 96 7.05 -4.11 1.39
C LEU A 96 7.79 -2.77 1.48
N ASN A 97 9.09 -2.81 1.80
CA ASN A 97 9.87 -1.65 2.17
C ASN A 97 10.18 -0.74 0.98
N TYR A 98 10.62 -1.33 -0.13
CA TYR A 98 11.18 -0.58 -1.24
C TYR A 98 10.24 -0.46 -2.42
N GLU A 99 9.30 -1.39 -2.57
CA GLU A 99 8.44 -1.42 -3.75
C GLU A 99 7.03 -0.92 -3.43
N ILE A 100 6.36 -1.56 -2.47
CA ILE A 100 4.98 -1.23 -2.08
C ILE A 100 4.92 0.16 -1.45
N LYS A 101 5.79 0.46 -0.47
CA LYS A 101 5.83 1.80 0.11
C LYS A 101 6.15 2.88 -0.92
N ASP A 102 7.00 2.61 -1.92
CA ASP A 102 7.30 3.58 -2.98
C ASP A 102 6.05 3.93 -3.80
N ILE A 103 5.21 2.94 -4.12
CA ILE A 103 3.91 3.17 -4.79
C ILE A 103 2.98 4.03 -3.92
N LEU A 104 2.85 3.70 -2.63
CA LEU A 104 2.00 4.44 -1.69
C LEU A 104 2.49 5.88 -1.48
N TYR A 105 3.80 6.08 -1.34
CA TYR A 105 4.40 7.41 -1.26
C TYR A 105 4.24 8.17 -2.57
N GLY A 106 4.34 7.51 -3.72
CA GLY A 106 4.06 8.10 -5.03
C GLY A 106 2.65 8.71 -5.08
N TYR A 107 1.65 7.95 -4.65
CA TYR A 107 0.26 8.42 -4.54
C TYR A 107 0.14 9.63 -3.59
N MET A 108 0.65 9.51 -2.36
CA MET A 108 0.58 10.57 -1.35
C MET A 108 1.27 11.85 -1.82
N ASN A 109 2.44 11.73 -2.44
CA ASN A 109 3.21 12.87 -2.94
C ASN A 109 2.53 13.54 -4.13
N HIS A 110 1.91 12.76 -5.02
CA HIS A 110 1.13 13.30 -6.14
C HIS A 110 -0.06 14.11 -5.61
N CYS A 111 -0.84 13.55 -4.69
CA CYS A 111 -2.00 14.23 -4.12
C CYS A 111 -1.63 15.43 -3.23
N LYS A 112 -0.46 15.43 -2.58
CA LYS A 112 0.03 16.60 -1.82
C LYS A 112 0.55 17.73 -2.72
N LYS A 113 1.19 17.39 -3.84
CA LYS A 113 1.70 18.38 -4.81
C LYS A 113 0.58 18.98 -5.65
N GLY A 114 -0.47 18.20 -5.91
CA GLY A 114 -1.74 18.69 -6.40
C GLY A 114 -2.59 19.22 -5.26
N GLU A 115 -2.22 20.37 -4.67
CA GLU A 115 -3.26 21.22 -4.09
C GLU A 115 -4.30 21.40 -5.18
N LEU A 116 -5.50 20.90 -4.90
CA LEU A 116 -6.65 20.83 -5.79
C LEU A 116 -6.92 22.22 -6.38
N ASN A 117 -6.36 22.51 -7.55
CA ASN A 117 -6.74 23.66 -8.36
C ASN A 117 -8.16 23.47 -8.90
#